data_AF-A0A8G1Z0J5-F1
#
_entry.id   AF-A0A8G1Z0J5-F1
#
_cell.length_a   1.000
_cell.length_b   1.000
_cell.length_c   1.000
_cell.angle_alpha   90.00
_cell.angle_beta   90.00
_cell.angle_gamma   90.00
#
_symmetry.space_group_name_H-M   'P 1'
#
loop_
_entity.id
_entity.type
_entity.pdbx_description
1 polymer ?
#
loop_
_entity_poly.entity_id
_entity_poly.type
_entity_poly.pdbx_seq_one_letter_code
_entity_poly.pdbx_strand_id
1 'polypeptide(L)'
;MVWFSSPGSGSGASWGGTGVKQDTTKPPENVSADRPFSVSKVLGRSIPIVIGTDKVDGIPVVGGALTTSIVTGYTQVSLTTLQNLSDYPSGSKWLNNDPFSRVALVPISGSQQVAAIGYLLAYDPFGDGYELIRVEIDDAVVFDAENGIVASTQFRYYGGTHTAVDPIARGVIGANAGAWQNFAMIFIDGYAADSAPSVKCVISNAASGGGGTQEIVWTGATPVTFTQNAAGRAAAYDPTQDVIYQLINGSAQVYLAVLDTVTHTERYRVPLEGSEGYEPNIEWIYAIRGSNFVLVRFGSPTLPEINVVYDVATGKIVSSYTETSTNFDWKIGFPFGQNYIFTGYAFGDDPPFPYALIDITGNISIGTVSDTLVIGGDLVYGRQTAGTVSFFIRSSGGTVKEAVFDGDAWTVATVYTSAGVPTGFWYDPQTGYLIVFETVAGAYYVRYVDPETGITADSVTVDRSYFITTGTNATGKERYWPRPGYVMMTEGLNADGRVYLLNIGSKTITTFAENTAIDNIDFTTGIFDQNKLAYYQAFGDDVWTEYRPPNILPGLIDVEVMLTKLAFLAGYGPEELSFDGLSESYSRGRPS
;
A
#
# COMPACT_ATOMS: atom_id res chain seq x y z
N MET A 1 -15.22 -10.76 32.23
CA MET A 1 -14.42 -11.74 32.99
C MET A 1 -15.39 -12.73 33.63
N VAL A 2 -15.51 -13.96 33.12
CA VAL A 2 -16.29 -15.03 33.77
C VAL A 2 -15.31 -15.86 34.60
N TRP A 3 -15.50 -15.87 35.92
CA TRP A 3 -14.72 -16.70 36.83
C TRP A 3 -15.25 -18.13 36.80
N PHE A 4 -14.41 -19.11 36.49
CA PHE A 4 -14.66 -20.47 36.95
C PHE A 4 -14.16 -20.58 38.40
N SER A 5 -15.03 -20.32 39.37
CA SER A 5 -14.83 -20.73 40.76
C SER A 5 -15.66 -21.98 41.05
N SER A 6 -15.02 -23.08 41.45
CA SER A 6 -15.72 -24.06 42.29
C SER A 6 -16.03 -23.44 43.66
N PRO A 7 -17.01 -23.97 44.41
CA PRO A 7 -17.96 -23.20 45.21
C PRO A 7 -17.32 -22.58 46.45
N GLY A 8 -17.33 -21.25 46.50
CA GLY A 8 -16.97 -20.45 47.66
C GLY A 8 -17.41 -19.01 47.45
N SER A 9 -18.47 -18.62 48.15
CA SER A 9 -19.10 -17.30 48.21
C SER A 9 -18.16 -16.09 48.06
N GLY A 10 -18.45 -15.21 47.11
CA GLY A 10 -17.86 -13.87 47.04
C GLY A 10 -18.39 -13.04 45.87
N SER A 11 -19.04 -11.93 46.18
CA SER A 11 -19.80 -11.04 45.29
C SER A 11 -18.95 -10.09 44.45
N GLY A 12 -19.35 -9.86 43.20
CA GLY A 12 -19.12 -8.59 42.48
C GLY A 12 -18.51 -8.73 41.08
N ALA A 13 -19.34 -8.58 40.03
CA ALA A 13 -18.89 -8.28 38.67
C ALA A 13 -18.74 -6.75 38.51
N SER A 14 -17.62 -6.27 37.95
CA SER A 14 -17.44 -4.86 37.58
C SER A 14 -17.38 -4.67 36.07
N TRP A 15 -18.08 -3.64 35.59
CA TRP A 15 -18.13 -3.18 34.20
C TRP A 15 -17.32 -1.89 34.02
N GLY A 16 -16.66 -1.75 32.87
CA GLY A 16 -16.05 -0.49 32.45
C GLY A 16 -15.30 -0.62 31.13
N GLY A 17 -15.81 0.04 30.08
CA GLY A 17 -15.01 0.46 28.93
C GLY A 17 -14.04 1.57 29.32
N THR A 18 -13.03 1.82 28.49
CA THR A 18 -11.70 2.38 28.80
C THR A 18 -10.75 1.31 29.31
N GLY A 19 -9.56 1.24 28.68
CA GLY A 19 -8.63 0.12 28.74
C GLY A 19 -8.54 -0.55 30.11
N VAL A 20 -8.65 -1.88 30.11
CA VAL A 20 -8.64 -2.70 31.31
C VAL A 20 -7.43 -2.31 32.15
N LYS A 21 -7.66 -1.53 33.22
CA LYS A 21 -6.65 -1.34 34.25
C LYS A 21 -6.45 -2.72 34.87
N GLN A 22 -5.27 -3.28 34.59
CA GLN A 22 -4.77 -4.48 35.23
C GLN A 22 -5.06 -4.37 36.72
N ASP A 23 -5.71 -5.39 37.28
CA ASP A 23 -6.03 -5.44 38.71
C ASP A 23 -4.72 -5.34 39.52
N THR A 24 -4.39 -4.14 39.98
CA THR A 24 -3.15 -3.85 40.72
C THR A 24 -3.09 -4.53 42.09
N THR A 25 -4.19 -5.14 42.55
CA THR A 25 -4.23 -5.89 43.80
C THR A 25 -3.82 -7.35 43.62
N LYS A 26 -3.84 -7.85 42.38
CA LYS A 26 -3.25 -9.14 42.03
C LYS A 26 -1.80 -8.90 41.57
N PRO A 27 -0.81 -9.59 42.17
CA PRO A 27 0.52 -9.59 41.59
C PRO A 27 0.40 -10.09 40.14
N PRO A 28 1.04 -9.44 39.15
CA PRO A 28 1.12 -9.97 37.79
C PRO A 28 1.56 -11.43 37.85
N GLU A 29 0.83 -12.33 37.18
CA GLU A 29 1.28 -13.71 37.09
C GLU A 29 2.62 -13.72 36.35
N ASN A 30 3.71 -14.07 37.05
CA ASN A 30 5.04 -14.07 36.46
C ASN A 30 5.04 -14.86 35.14
N VAL A 31 5.31 -14.15 34.04
CA VAL A 31 5.71 -14.74 32.77
C VAL A 31 7.23 -14.72 32.80
N SER A 32 7.84 -15.78 33.31
CA SER A 32 9.30 -15.88 33.28
C SER A 32 9.63 -17.13 32.49
N ALA A 33 10.10 -16.94 31.25
CA ALA A 33 10.77 -18.00 30.52
C ALA A 33 12.11 -17.48 29.98
N ASP A 34 13.11 -17.51 30.86
CA ASP A 34 14.53 -17.62 30.52
C ASP A 34 15.07 -18.81 31.31
N ARG A 35 16.04 -19.59 30.87
CA ARG A 35 16.88 -19.62 29.68
C ARG A 35 16.73 -21.04 29.14
N PRO A 36 16.96 -21.35 27.85
CA PRO A 36 16.33 -22.57 27.36
C PRO A 36 14.85 -22.59 27.73
N PHE A 37 14.10 -21.72 27.03
CA PHE A 37 12.72 -21.33 27.34
C PHE A 37 11.92 -22.55 27.83
N SER A 38 11.46 -22.51 29.08
CA SER A 38 10.60 -23.55 29.65
C SER A 38 9.28 -22.91 30.03
N VAL A 39 8.22 -23.30 29.33
CA VAL A 39 6.87 -22.81 29.60
C VAL A 39 6.17 -23.77 30.54
N SER A 40 5.67 -23.28 31.68
CA SER A 40 4.87 -24.09 32.60
C SER A 40 3.64 -23.34 33.12
N LYS A 41 2.50 -24.02 33.01
CA LYS A 41 1.17 -23.78 33.62
C LYS A 41 0.26 -22.77 32.91
N VAL A 42 -0.72 -23.32 32.19
CA VAL A 42 -1.97 -22.66 31.75
C VAL A 42 -3.04 -22.70 32.84
N LEU A 43 -3.01 -23.73 33.70
CA LEU A 43 -4.06 -23.98 34.68
C LEU A 43 -4.13 -22.87 35.73
N GLY A 44 -5.31 -22.26 35.85
CA GLY A 44 -5.61 -21.18 36.79
C GLY A 44 -5.47 -19.77 36.21
N ARG A 45 -4.96 -19.63 34.98
CA ARG A 45 -4.79 -18.32 34.33
C ARG A 45 -6.12 -17.80 33.77
N SER A 46 -6.30 -16.48 33.80
CA SER A 46 -7.42 -15.84 33.11
C SER A 46 -7.15 -15.79 31.60
N ILE A 47 -8.09 -16.32 30.80
CA ILE A 47 -8.00 -16.32 29.34
C ILE A 47 -9.07 -15.36 28.82
N PRO A 48 -8.72 -14.41 27.93
CA PRO A 48 -9.70 -13.48 27.39
C PRO A 48 -10.67 -14.19 26.44
N ILE A 49 -11.91 -13.70 26.41
CA ILE A 49 -12.88 -13.96 25.34
C ILE A 49 -12.99 -12.64 24.58
N VAL A 50 -12.68 -12.64 23.29
CA VAL A 50 -12.73 -11.43 22.46
C VAL A 50 -14.06 -11.39 21.73
N ILE A 51 -14.69 -10.22 21.68
CA ILE A 51 -15.86 -9.97 20.83
C ILE A 51 -15.57 -8.65 20.12
N GLY A 52 -15.41 -8.70 18.79
CA GLY A 52 -15.08 -7.54 17.98
C GLY A 52 -13.58 -7.48 17.73
N THR A 53 -12.97 -6.32 17.86
CA THR A 53 -11.54 -6.12 17.57
C THR A 53 -10.84 -5.64 18.82
N ASP A 54 -9.95 -6.47 19.37
CA ASP A 54 -9.15 -6.07 20.53
C ASP A 54 -7.75 -6.66 20.44
N LYS A 55 -6.81 -6.02 21.14
CA LYS A 55 -5.44 -6.48 21.28
C LYS A 55 -5.34 -7.44 22.45
N VAL A 56 -4.78 -8.62 22.20
CA VAL A 56 -4.55 -9.66 23.21
C VAL A 56 -3.08 -9.96 23.36
N ASP A 57 -2.63 -9.99 24.61
CA ASP A 57 -1.30 -10.45 24.97
C ASP A 57 -1.26 -11.98 24.93
N GLY A 58 -0.36 -12.55 24.12
CA GLY A 58 -0.18 -13.97 23.98
C GLY A 58 0.46 -14.59 25.22
N ILE A 59 -0.18 -15.64 25.74
CA ILE A 59 0.32 -16.38 26.90
C ILE A 59 1.11 -17.59 26.39
N PRO A 60 2.43 -17.72 26.65
CA PRO A 60 3.19 -18.88 26.21
C PRO A 60 2.72 -20.14 26.98
N VAL A 61 2.27 -21.17 26.26
CA VAL A 61 1.63 -22.35 26.87
C VAL A 61 2.27 -23.70 26.51
N VAL A 62 2.96 -23.78 25.38
CA VAL A 62 3.63 -25.02 24.92
C VAL A 62 4.86 -24.66 24.09
N GLY A 63 5.93 -25.46 24.16
CA GLY A 63 7.15 -25.19 23.41
C GLY A 63 8.35 -24.83 24.27
N GLY A 64 9.38 -24.28 23.63
CA GLY A 64 10.62 -23.87 24.29
C GLY A 64 11.67 -23.32 23.32
N ALA A 65 12.94 -23.43 23.71
CA ALA A 65 14.07 -23.07 22.84
C ALA A 65 14.52 -24.26 21.98
N LEU A 66 14.86 -23.99 20.73
CA LEU A 66 15.60 -24.89 19.86
C LEU A 66 16.96 -24.26 19.52
N THR A 67 17.99 -25.09 19.41
CA THR A 67 19.29 -24.64 18.91
C THR A 67 19.36 -24.92 17.41
N THR A 68 19.51 -23.88 16.61
CA THR A 68 19.70 -24.00 15.15
C THR A 68 21.12 -23.64 14.76
N SER A 69 21.61 -24.24 13.68
CA SER A 69 22.90 -23.91 13.08
C SER A 69 22.72 -22.75 12.10
N ILE A 70 23.52 -21.69 12.24
CA ILE A 70 23.54 -20.54 11.34
C ILE A 70 24.87 -20.45 10.60
N VAL A 71 24.86 -19.99 9.36
CA VAL A 71 26.11 -19.72 8.61
C VAL A 71 26.59 -18.32 8.99
N THR A 72 27.72 -18.25 9.71
CA THR A 72 28.32 -16.99 10.18
C THR A 72 29.36 -16.42 9.22
N GLY A 73 29.75 -17.21 8.21
CA GLY A 73 30.73 -16.84 7.21
C GLY A 73 31.05 -18.01 6.30
N TYR A 74 32.05 -17.84 5.43
CA TYR A 74 32.52 -18.89 4.55
C TYR A 74 34.05 -18.91 4.52
N THR A 75 34.62 -20.11 4.58
CA THR A 75 36.04 -20.34 4.30
C THR A 75 36.19 -20.79 2.86
N GLN A 76 37.12 -20.19 2.14
CA GLN A 76 37.47 -20.66 0.79
C GLN A 76 38.35 -21.92 0.90
N VAL A 77 37.95 -22.97 0.19
CA VAL A 77 38.69 -24.22 0.08
C VAL A 77 38.90 -24.52 -1.40
N SER A 78 40.16 -24.64 -1.80
CA SER A 78 40.51 -25.13 -3.12
C SER A 78 40.32 -26.65 -3.18
N LEU A 79 39.45 -27.08 -4.08
CA LEU A 79 39.08 -28.47 -4.32
C LEU A 79 40.08 -29.12 -5.25
N THR A 80 40.45 -30.36 -4.94
CA THR A 80 41.18 -31.20 -5.89
C THR A 80 40.23 -31.72 -6.97
N THR A 81 40.77 -32.27 -8.06
CA THR A 81 39.98 -32.77 -9.20
C THR A 81 39.02 -33.92 -8.85
N LEU A 82 39.23 -34.58 -7.71
CA LEU A 82 38.45 -35.71 -7.23
C LEU A 82 37.34 -35.32 -6.24
N GLN A 83 37.30 -34.06 -5.80
CA GLN A 83 36.34 -33.57 -4.81
C GLN A 83 35.21 -32.77 -5.46
N ASN A 84 34.00 -33.00 -4.97
CA ASN A 84 32.78 -32.31 -5.38
C ASN A 84 32.20 -31.52 -4.20
N LEU A 85 31.29 -30.60 -4.52
CA LEU A 85 30.66 -29.74 -3.51
C LEU A 85 29.86 -30.54 -2.46
N SER A 86 29.34 -31.71 -2.84
CA SER A 86 28.64 -32.66 -1.95
C SER A 86 29.54 -33.29 -0.89
N ASP A 87 30.86 -33.21 -1.05
CA ASP A 87 31.82 -33.72 -0.07
C ASP A 87 32.01 -32.75 1.11
N TYR A 88 31.35 -31.59 1.07
CA TYR A 88 31.41 -30.52 2.05
C TYR A 88 30.06 -30.31 2.73
N PRO A 89 30.03 -29.70 3.93
CA PRO A 89 28.79 -29.44 4.67
C PRO A 89 27.71 -28.77 3.81
N SER A 90 26.45 -29.11 4.10
CA SER A 90 25.28 -28.49 3.46
C SER A 90 25.34 -26.96 3.56
N GLY A 91 25.00 -26.28 2.47
CA GLY A 91 25.17 -24.82 2.33
C GLY A 91 26.50 -24.38 1.73
N SER A 92 27.41 -25.33 1.41
CA SER A 92 28.58 -25.06 0.57
C SER A 92 28.15 -24.59 -0.82
N LYS A 93 28.90 -23.65 -1.40
CA LYS A 93 28.65 -23.08 -2.74
C LYS A 93 29.95 -22.82 -3.48
N TRP A 94 29.91 -22.73 -4.80
CA TRP A 94 31.08 -22.33 -5.58
C TRP A 94 31.39 -20.84 -5.38
N LEU A 95 32.67 -20.49 -5.30
CA LEU A 95 33.08 -19.08 -5.33
C LEU A 95 32.62 -18.46 -6.65
N ASN A 96 31.92 -17.33 -6.59
CA ASN A 96 31.33 -16.65 -7.75
C ASN A 96 30.40 -17.54 -8.62
N ASN A 97 29.85 -18.61 -8.02
CA ASN A 97 29.05 -19.61 -8.72
C ASN A 97 29.79 -20.30 -9.89
N ASP A 98 31.13 -20.31 -9.85
CA ASP A 98 31.97 -20.89 -10.89
C ASP A 98 32.51 -22.28 -10.48
N PRO A 99 31.95 -23.39 -11.00
CA PRO A 99 32.44 -24.73 -10.72
C PRO A 99 33.81 -25.04 -11.31
N PHE A 100 34.27 -24.26 -12.30
CA PHE A 100 35.58 -24.44 -12.93
C PHE A 100 36.72 -23.81 -12.15
N SER A 101 36.42 -22.78 -11.33
CA SER A 101 37.39 -22.18 -10.40
C SER A 101 37.98 -23.19 -9.42
N ARG A 102 37.29 -24.31 -9.19
CA ARG A 102 37.62 -25.32 -8.17
C ARG A 102 37.79 -24.73 -6.77
N VAL A 103 37.16 -23.59 -6.47
CA VAL A 103 37.15 -23.01 -5.12
C VAL A 103 35.73 -23.06 -4.57
N ALA A 104 35.54 -23.80 -3.48
CA ALA A 104 34.29 -23.83 -2.74
C ALA A 104 34.33 -22.86 -1.56
N LEU A 105 33.23 -22.16 -1.35
CA LEU A 105 32.89 -21.47 -0.12
C LEU A 105 32.22 -22.49 0.80
N VAL A 106 32.97 -22.94 1.81
CA VAL A 106 32.51 -23.87 2.84
C VAL A 106 31.96 -23.07 4.01
N PRO A 107 30.71 -23.28 4.44
CA PRO A 107 30.08 -22.47 5.48
C PRO A 107 30.79 -22.66 6.83
N ILE A 108 30.98 -21.57 7.54
CA ILE A 108 31.38 -21.55 8.94
C ILE A 108 30.10 -21.55 9.77
N SER A 109 29.81 -22.65 10.43
CA SER A 109 28.62 -22.83 11.24
C SER A 109 28.81 -22.23 12.64
N GLY A 110 27.92 -21.33 13.03
CA GLY A 110 27.66 -20.95 14.42
C GLY A 110 26.35 -21.59 14.90
N SER A 111 26.01 -21.40 16.17
CA SER A 111 24.73 -21.83 16.75
C SER A 111 23.95 -20.63 17.27
N GLN A 112 22.64 -20.63 17.06
CA GLN A 112 21.72 -19.62 17.61
C GLN A 112 20.55 -20.31 18.31
N GLN A 113 20.05 -19.70 19.39
CA GLN A 113 18.78 -20.13 20.00
C GLN A 113 17.61 -19.49 19.24
N VAL A 114 16.60 -20.31 18.98
CA VAL A 114 15.36 -19.87 18.35
C VAL A 114 14.16 -20.34 19.17
N ALA A 115 13.11 -19.53 19.20
CA ALA A 115 11.85 -19.86 19.86
C ALA A 115 11.03 -20.81 18.98
N ALA A 116 10.55 -21.89 19.59
CA ALA A 116 9.52 -22.77 19.06
C ALA A 116 8.40 -22.86 20.10
N ILE A 117 7.52 -21.87 20.14
CA ILE A 117 6.55 -21.64 21.22
C ILE A 117 5.15 -21.39 20.65
N GLY A 118 4.15 -22.05 21.23
CA GLY A 118 2.73 -21.77 21.05
C GLY A 118 2.21 -20.84 22.15
N TYR A 119 1.56 -19.76 21.71
CA TYR A 119 0.92 -18.74 22.54
C TYR A 119 -0.59 -18.87 22.46
N LEU A 120 -1.23 -18.91 23.61
CA LEU A 120 -2.68 -18.83 23.76
C LEU A 120 -3.12 -17.36 23.71
N LEU A 121 -4.06 -17.05 22.83
CA LEU A 121 -4.54 -15.69 22.59
C LEU A 121 -5.92 -15.44 23.19
N ALA A 122 -6.89 -16.32 22.92
CA ALA A 122 -8.26 -16.19 23.42
C ALA A 122 -8.97 -17.55 23.50
N TYR A 123 -10.05 -17.60 24.28
CA TYR A 123 -11.02 -18.69 24.27
C TYR A 123 -12.22 -18.31 23.39
N ASP A 124 -12.65 -19.22 22.53
CA ASP A 124 -13.80 -19.11 21.64
C ASP A 124 -14.96 -20.00 22.16
N PRO A 125 -15.75 -19.55 23.15
CA PRO A 125 -16.88 -20.31 23.64
C PRO A 125 -18.03 -20.45 22.63
N PHE A 126 -18.02 -19.64 21.56
CA PHE A 126 -19.12 -19.55 20.60
C PHE A 126 -18.88 -20.38 19.34
N GLY A 127 -17.62 -20.71 19.06
CA GLY A 127 -17.22 -21.45 17.87
C GLY A 127 -17.25 -20.61 16.60
N ASP A 128 -17.24 -19.27 16.73
CA ASP A 128 -17.26 -18.36 15.58
C ASP A 128 -15.92 -18.37 14.84
N GLY A 129 -14.83 -18.69 15.54
CA GLY A 129 -13.47 -18.44 15.08
C GLY A 129 -13.10 -16.96 15.13
N TYR A 130 -11.81 -16.71 15.17
CA TYR A 130 -11.19 -15.40 15.15
C TYR A 130 -10.26 -15.29 13.94
N GLU A 131 -10.39 -14.24 13.15
CA GLU A 131 -9.40 -13.89 12.13
C GLU A 131 -8.26 -13.09 12.75
N LEU A 132 -7.06 -13.27 12.19
CA LEU A 132 -5.86 -12.56 12.62
C LEU A 132 -5.69 -11.27 11.81
N ILE A 133 -5.67 -10.12 12.50
CA ILE A 133 -5.51 -8.81 11.87
C ILE A 133 -4.06 -8.34 11.99
N ARG A 134 -3.42 -8.48 13.16
CA ARG A 134 -2.06 -7.97 13.39
C ARG A 134 -1.30 -8.85 14.37
N VAL A 135 0.01 -8.97 14.19
CA VAL A 135 0.95 -9.61 15.12
C VAL A 135 2.10 -8.66 15.42
N GLU A 136 2.38 -8.53 16.70
CA GLU A 136 3.59 -7.88 17.21
C GLU A 136 4.40 -8.91 17.98
N ILE A 137 5.70 -8.96 17.69
CA ILE A 137 6.67 -9.78 18.42
C ILE A 137 7.72 -8.82 18.98
N ASP A 138 7.92 -8.82 20.31
CA ASP A 138 8.84 -7.88 21.00
C ASP A 138 8.58 -6.41 20.63
N ASP A 139 7.29 -6.06 20.63
CA ASP A 139 6.73 -4.75 20.27
C ASP A 139 7.01 -4.28 18.82
N ALA A 140 7.62 -5.14 17.99
CA ALA A 140 7.77 -4.91 16.56
C ALA A 140 6.59 -5.51 15.78
N VAL A 141 5.98 -4.72 14.89
CA VAL A 141 4.94 -5.22 13.99
C VAL A 141 5.55 -6.18 12.98
N VAL A 142 5.22 -7.46 13.07
CA VAL A 142 5.72 -8.48 12.16
C VAL A 142 4.72 -8.86 11.08
N PHE A 143 3.43 -8.60 11.30
CA PHE A 143 2.34 -8.81 10.37
C PHE A 143 1.21 -7.83 10.69
N ASP A 144 0.58 -7.25 9.67
CA ASP A 144 -0.56 -6.36 9.80
C ASP A 144 -1.40 -6.45 8.52
N ALA A 145 -2.44 -7.26 8.55
CA ALA A 145 -3.33 -7.48 7.42
C ALA A 145 -4.06 -6.17 7.03
N GLU A 146 -4.50 -5.39 8.02
CA GLU A 146 -5.22 -4.13 7.78
C GLU A 146 -4.33 -3.13 7.03
N ASN A 147 -3.04 -3.07 7.38
CA ASN A 147 -2.06 -2.17 6.77
C ASN A 147 -1.23 -2.82 5.66
N GLY A 148 -1.58 -4.03 5.21
CA GLY A 148 -0.89 -4.74 4.12
C GLY A 148 0.57 -5.12 4.42
N ILE A 149 0.94 -5.19 5.69
CA ILE A 149 2.27 -5.64 6.12
C ILE A 149 2.26 -7.18 6.12
N VAL A 150 2.92 -7.74 5.10
CA VAL A 150 3.14 -9.18 4.99
C VAL A 150 4.02 -9.68 6.14
N ALA A 151 3.82 -10.94 6.53
CA ALA A 151 4.55 -11.56 7.63
C ALA A 151 6.07 -11.54 7.39
N SER A 152 6.79 -10.77 8.21
CA SER A 152 8.26 -10.71 8.24
C SER A 152 8.91 -11.84 9.04
N THR A 153 8.09 -12.61 9.76
CA THR A 153 8.49 -13.75 10.59
C THR A 153 7.53 -14.91 10.35
N GLN A 154 8.05 -16.15 10.38
CA GLN A 154 7.22 -17.34 10.25
C GLN A 154 6.40 -17.58 11.54
N PHE A 155 5.09 -17.64 11.38
CA PHE A 155 4.18 -18.07 12.44
C PHE A 155 3.02 -18.89 11.85
N ARG A 156 2.32 -19.63 12.71
CA ARG A 156 1.08 -20.32 12.37
C ARG A 156 -0.01 -19.84 13.30
N TYR A 157 -1.11 -19.38 12.73
CA TYR A 157 -2.25 -18.91 13.50
C TYR A 157 -3.42 -19.89 13.37
N TYR A 158 -4.09 -20.11 14.49
CA TYR A 158 -5.29 -20.92 14.58
C TYR A 158 -6.34 -20.08 15.31
N GLY A 159 -7.45 -19.77 14.65
CA GLY A 159 -8.45 -18.83 15.17
C GLY A 159 -9.46 -19.39 16.14
N GLY A 160 -9.37 -20.63 16.59
CA GLY A 160 -10.45 -21.25 17.37
C GLY A 160 -10.28 -22.76 17.50
N THR A 161 -11.14 -23.55 16.86
CA THR A 161 -10.99 -25.01 16.90
C THR A 161 -9.94 -25.49 15.92
N HIS A 162 -8.85 -26.08 16.44
CA HIS A 162 -7.81 -26.68 15.63
C HIS A 162 -8.29 -28.05 15.13
N THR A 163 -8.23 -28.24 13.81
CA THR A 163 -8.54 -29.53 13.17
C THR A 163 -7.36 -30.50 13.19
N ALA A 164 -6.15 -30.01 13.45
CA ALA A 164 -4.93 -30.81 13.54
C ALA A 164 -4.00 -30.34 14.65
N VAL A 165 -3.19 -31.25 15.17
CA VAL A 165 -2.17 -30.97 16.19
C VAL A 165 -1.00 -30.21 15.57
N ASP A 166 -0.63 -29.05 16.13
CA ASP A 166 0.53 -28.27 15.69
C ASP A 166 1.85 -29.06 15.87
N PRO A 167 2.82 -28.96 14.95
CA PRO A 167 4.11 -29.62 15.06
C PRO A 167 4.88 -29.35 16.37
N ILE A 168 4.82 -28.13 16.90
CA ILE A 168 5.48 -27.77 18.17
C ILE A 168 4.81 -28.53 19.33
N ALA A 169 3.48 -28.54 19.37
CA ALA A 169 2.74 -29.29 20.39
C ALA A 169 3.04 -30.79 20.32
N ARG A 170 3.08 -31.37 19.11
CA ARG A 170 3.46 -32.77 18.90
C ARG A 170 4.90 -33.06 19.30
N GLY A 171 5.84 -32.15 18.99
CA GLY A 171 7.24 -32.29 19.35
C GLY A 171 7.48 -32.30 20.87
N VAL A 172 6.70 -31.52 21.61
CA VAL A 172 6.81 -31.41 23.08
C VAL A 172 6.05 -32.53 23.82
N ILE A 173 4.82 -32.83 23.41
CA ILE A 173 3.92 -33.74 24.14
C ILE A 173 3.97 -35.18 23.58
N GLY A 174 4.43 -35.36 22.34
CA GLY A 174 4.52 -36.66 21.69
C GLY A 174 3.17 -37.18 21.18
N ALA A 175 3.00 -38.51 21.16
CA ALA A 175 1.82 -39.17 20.59
C ALA A 175 0.48 -38.83 21.28
N ASN A 176 0.53 -38.28 22.50
CA ASN A 176 -0.64 -37.87 23.27
C ASN A 176 -1.06 -36.41 23.01
N ALA A 177 -0.35 -35.70 22.12
CA ALA A 177 -0.68 -34.33 21.79
C ALA A 177 -2.06 -34.25 21.12
N GLY A 178 -2.96 -33.45 21.70
CA GLY A 178 -4.27 -33.13 21.11
C GLY A 178 -4.25 -31.78 20.39
N ALA A 179 -5.18 -31.59 19.46
CA ALA A 179 -5.43 -30.30 18.84
C ALA A 179 -6.21 -29.41 19.83
N TRP A 180 -5.82 -28.15 19.98
CA TRP A 180 -6.53 -27.24 20.88
C TRP A 180 -7.93 -26.96 20.34
N GLN A 181 -8.94 -27.12 21.19
CA GLN A 181 -10.34 -26.93 20.82
C GLN A 181 -10.80 -25.58 21.36
N ASN A 182 -11.52 -24.80 20.55
CA ASN A 182 -12.08 -23.50 20.95
C ASN A 182 -11.05 -22.50 21.51
N PHE A 183 -9.79 -22.53 21.05
CA PHE A 183 -8.77 -21.60 21.50
C PHE A 183 -8.07 -20.94 20.32
N ALA A 184 -8.08 -19.61 20.29
CA ALA A 184 -7.21 -18.89 19.37
C ALA A 184 -5.76 -19.02 19.83
N MET A 185 -4.88 -19.47 18.94
CA MET A 185 -3.47 -19.68 19.23
C MET A 185 -2.58 -19.20 18.09
N ILE A 186 -1.40 -18.72 18.44
CA ILE A 186 -0.33 -18.43 17.48
C ILE A 186 0.94 -19.16 17.87
N PHE A 187 1.57 -19.81 16.91
CA PHE A 187 2.80 -20.56 17.08
C PHE A 187 3.92 -19.85 16.35
N ILE A 188 4.98 -19.52 17.07
CA ILE A 188 6.22 -18.98 16.53
C ILE A 188 7.22 -20.11 16.43
N ASP A 189 7.86 -20.25 15.27
CA ASP A 189 8.76 -21.36 14.96
C ASP A 189 10.02 -20.82 14.30
N GLY A 190 11.15 -20.88 15.00
CA GLY A 190 12.43 -20.44 14.48
C GLY A 190 12.77 -18.96 14.70
N TYR A 191 12.02 -18.24 15.54
CA TYR A 191 12.33 -16.82 15.82
C TYR A 191 13.58 -16.69 16.70
N ALA A 192 14.60 -16.02 16.20
CA ALA A 192 15.84 -15.78 16.93
C ALA A 192 15.60 -14.89 18.16
N ALA A 193 15.81 -15.45 19.35
CA ALA A 193 15.66 -14.70 20.59
C ALA A 193 16.56 -15.30 21.69
N ASP A 194 16.94 -14.45 22.64
CA ASP A 194 17.68 -14.84 23.84
C ASP A 194 16.75 -15.16 25.03
N SER A 195 15.47 -14.80 24.90
CA SER A 195 14.35 -15.01 25.83
C SER A 195 13.09 -15.46 25.09
N ALA A 196 12.08 -15.98 25.79
CA ALA A 196 10.78 -16.22 25.15
C ALA A 196 10.21 -14.88 24.64
N PRO A 197 9.93 -14.74 23.33
CA PRO A 197 9.49 -13.47 22.78
C PRO A 197 8.11 -13.10 23.30
N SER A 198 7.89 -11.80 23.54
CA SER A 198 6.55 -11.29 23.82
C SER A 198 5.74 -11.28 22.53
N VAL A 199 4.48 -11.71 22.59
CA VAL A 199 3.58 -11.77 21.43
C VAL A 199 2.31 -11.02 21.75
N LYS A 200 1.90 -10.10 20.88
CA LYS A 200 0.62 -9.42 20.97
C LYS A 200 -0.09 -9.54 19.63
N CYS A 201 -1.37 -9.89 19.65
CA CYS A 201 -2.16 -10.02 18.43
C CYS A 201 -3.37 -9.10 18.48
N VAL A 202 -3.80 -8.59 17.32
CA VAL A 202 -5.16 -8.07 17.14
C VAL A 202 -5.95 -9.15 16.40
N ILE A 203 -7.02 -9.63 17.02
CA ILE A 203 -7.87 -10.70 16.48
C ILE A 203 -9.33 -10.26 16.47
N SER A 204 -10.14 -10.82 15.58
CA SER A 204 -11.57 -10.50 15.51
C SER A 204 -12.43 -11.64 15.01
N ASN A 205 -13.56 -11.90 15.68
CA ASN A 205 -14.61 -12.82 15.23
C ASN A 205 -15.68 -12.15 14.36
N ALA A 206 -15.48 -10.88 14.01
CA ALA A 206 -16.32 -10.14 13.08
C ALA A 206 -15.57 -9.70 11.84
N ALA A 207 -14.26 -9.90 11.82
CA ALA A 207 -13.46 -9.56 10.67
C ALA A 207 -13.92 -10.30 9.42
N SER A 208 -13.87 -9.60 8.31
CA SER A 208 -14.13 -10.16 6.98
C SER A 208 -12.82 -10.21 6.19
N GLY A 209 -12.66 -11.29 5.43
CA GLY A 209 -11.64 -11.34 4.40
C GLY A 209 -11.94 -10.31 3.32
N GLY A 210 -10.93 -9.52 2.97
CA GLY A 210 -10.94 -8.57 1.87
C GLY A 210 -9.69 -8.71 1.01
N GLY A 211 -9.61 -7.88 -0.03
CA GLY A 211 -8.51 -7.88 -0.98
C GLY A 211 -8.60 -9.00 -2.01
N GLY A 212 -7.50 -9.24 -2.72
CA GLY A 212 -7.50 -10.08 -3.92
C GLY A 212 -7.69 -9.28 -5.19
N THR A 213 -8.10 -9.98 -6.25
CA THR A 213 -8.30 -9.41 -7.59
C THR A 213 -9.78 -9.21 -7.84
N GLN A 214 -10.17 -7.98 -8.22
CA GLN A 214 -11.56 -7.63 -8.48
C GLN A 214 -11.67 -6.80 -9.77
N GLU A 215 -12.42 -7.31 -10.72
CA GLU A 215 -12.75 -6.60 -11.96
C GLU A 215 -13.86 -5.57 -11.71
N ILE A 216 -13.74 -4.39 -12.34
CA ILE A 216 -14.77 -3.37 -12.37
C ILE A 216 -15.74 -3.66 -13.52
N VAL A 217 -16.97 -4.02 -13.19
CA VAL A 217 -17.97 -4.48 -14.16
C VAL A 217 -18.57 -3.31 -14.96
N TRP A 218 -18.53 -3.40 -16.29
CA TRP A 218 -19.19 -2.47 -17.20
C TRP A 218 -20.73 -2.63 -17.16
N THR A 219 -21.45 -1.51 -17.20
CA THR A 219 -22.93 -1.51 -17.33
C THR A 219 -23.38 -1.27 -18.77
N GLY A 220 -22.56 -0.58 -19.57
CA GLY A 220 -22.75 -0.45 -21.01
C GLY A 220 -21.91 -1.44 -21.83
N ALA A 221 -21.77 -1.18 -23.14
CA ALA A 221 -20.91 -1.99 -24.00
C ALA A 221 -19.47 -1.98 -23.49
N THR A 222 -18.87 -3.17 -23.39
CA THR A 222 -17.47 -3.34 -23.03
C THR A 222 -16.58 -2.63 -24.06
N PRO A 223 -15.55 -1.90 -23.63
CA PRO A 223 -14.55 -1.33 -24.53
C PRO A 223 -13.84 -2.39 -25.37
N VAL A 224 -13.11 -1.93 -26.39
CA VAL A 224 -12.07 -2.77 -26.99
C VAL A 224 -10.90 -2.90 -26.02
N THR A 225 -10.05 -3.90 -26.24
CA THR A 225 -8.82 -4.09 -25.47
C THR A 225 -8.03 -2.79 -25.31
N PHE A 226 -7.73 -2.44 -24.06
CA PHE A 226 -7.00 -1.24 -23.72
C PHE A 226 -5.56 -1.32 -24.21
N THR A 227 -5.22 -0.35 -25.05
CA THR A 227 -3.84 -0.04 -25.44
C THR A 227 -3.15 0.79 -24.36
N GLN A 228 -1.85 1.05 -24.50
CA GLN A 228 -1.11 1.95 -23.60
C GLN A 228 -1.75 3.34 -23.50
N ASN A 229 -2.27 3.89 -24.62
CA ASN A 229 -2.95 5.18 -24.59
C ASN A 229 -4.30 5.10 -23.88
N ALA A 230 -5.03 4.00 -24.06
CA ALA A 230 -6.37 3.85 -23.51
C ALA A 230 -6.35 3.60 -21.99
N ALA A 231 -5.45 2.72 -21.50
CA ALA A 231 -5.23 2.47 -20.07
C ALA A 231 -4.44 3.61 -19.40
N GLY A 232 -3.46 4.17 -20.11
CA GLY A 232 -2.73 5.37 -19.71
C GLY A 232 -3.57 6.60 -20.00
N ARG A 233 -3.15 7.41 -20.95
CA ARG A 233 -3.59 8.80 -21.14
C ARG A 233 -5.10 9.07 -21.21
N ALA A 234 -5.89 8.12 -21.69
CA ALA A 234 -7.34 8.22 -21.80
C ALA A 234 -8.09 7.82 -20.52
N ALA A 235 -7.37 7.59 -19.41
CA ALA A 235 -7.91 7.34 -18.09
C ALA A 235 -7.35 8.33 -17.06
N ALA A 236 -8.18 8.75 -16.10
CA ALA A 236 -7.77 9.55 -14.95
C ALA A 236 -8.35 8.97 -13.66
N TYR A 237 -7.63 9.12 -12.55
CA TYR A 237 -8.06 8.65 -11.24
C TYR A 237 -8.34 9.82 -10.31
N ASP A 238 -9.49 9.81 -9.66
CA ASP A 238 -9.84 10.72 -8.57
C ASP A 238 -9.97 9.94 -7.24
N PRO A 239 -8.93 9.91 -6.39
CA PRO A 239 -9.00 9.26 -5.09
C PRO A 239 -9.83 10.02 -4.07
N THR A 240 -10.27 11.25 -4.33
CA THR A 240 -11.19 11.93 -3.43
C THR A 240 -12.63 11.43 -3.59
N GLN A 241 -12.91 10.79 -4.73
CA GLN A 241 -14.22 10.25 -5.09
C GLN A 241 -14.20 8.73 -5.33
N ASP A 242 -13.02 8.13 -5.27
CA ASP A 242 -12.76 6.72 -5.54
C ASP A 242 -13.23 6.25 -6.92
N VAL A 243 -13.01 7.08 -7.95
CA VAL A 243 -13.43 6.79 -9.33
C VAL A 243 -12.29 6.83 -10.33
N ILE A 244 -12.40 5.96 -11.35
CA ILE A 244 -11.62 6.05 -12.58
C ILE A 244 -12.52 6.66 -13.65
N TYR A 245 -12.09 7.78 -14.22
CA TYR A 245 -12.68 8.39 -15.40
C TYR A 245 -12.02 7.79 -16.64
N GLN A 246 -12.79 7.09 -17.46
CA GLN A 246 -12.29 6.45 -18.68
C GLN A 246 -12.93 7.09 -19.91
N LEU A 247 -12.11 7.59 -20.83
CA LEU A 247 -12.58 7.98 -22.16
C LEU A 247 -12.70 6.74 -23.04
N ILE A 248 -13.83 6.64 -23.75
CA ILE A 248 -14.17 5.51 -24.63
C ILE A 248 -14.53 6.07 -26.01
N ASN A 249 -13.81 5.59 -27.03
CA ASN A 249 -14.07 5.97 -28.41
C ASN A 249 -15.42 5.42 -28.88
N GLY A 250 -16.34 6.31 -29.24
CA GLY A 250 -17.60 5.92 -29.86
C GLY A 250 -17.53 5.93 -31.39
N SER A 251 -18.59 5.47 -32.05
CA SER A 251 -18.66 5.50 -33.52
C SER A 251 -18.80 6.92 -34.10
N ALA A 252 -19.20 7.90 -33.30
CA ALA A 252 -19.44 9.28 -33.73
C ALA A 252 -18.96 10.35 -32.73
N GLN A 253 -18.72 9.98 -31.47
CA GLN A 253 -18.37 10.89 -30.38
C GLN A 253 -17.66 10.12 -29.27
N VAL A 254 -16.88 10.84 -28.47
CA VAL A 254 -16.20 10.29 -27.30
C VAL A 254 -17.17 10.20 -26.13
N TYR A 255 -17.09 9.11 -25.36
CA TYR A 255 -17.83 8.94 -24.11
C TYR A 255 -16.90 9.01 -22.92
N LEU A 256 -17.39 9.58 -21.83
CA LEU A 256 -16.77 9.50 -20.51
C LEU A 256 -17.53 8.45 -19.69
N ALA A 257 -16.87 7.35 -19.35
CA ALA A 257 -17.36 6.38 -18.37
C ALA A 257 -16.80 6.69 -16.99
N VAL A 258 -17.65 6.56 -15.97
CA VAL A 258 -17.28 6.76 -14.56
C VAL A 258 -17.32 5.42 -13.85
N LEU A 259 -16.14 4.93 -13.48
CA LEU A 259 -15.93 3.63 -12.87
C LEU A 259 -15.75 3.76 -11.36
N ASP A 260 -16.56 3.05 -10.59
CA ASP A 260 -16.45 3.04 -9.12
C ASP A 260 -15.44 1.98 -8.68
N THR A 261 -14.39 2.41 -7.96
CA THR A 261 -13.36 1.50 -7.43
C THR A 261 -13.72 0.84 -6.10
N VAL A 262 -14.84 1.25 -5.48
CA VAL A 262 -15.36 0.70 -4.22
C VAL A 262 -16.46 -0.32 -4.48
N THR A 263 -17.40 0.00 -5.38
CA THR A 263 -18.49 -0.93 -5.75
C THR A 263 -18.12 -1.84 -6.92
N HIS A 264 -16.98 -1.59 -7.57
CA HIS A 264 -16.47 -2.34 -8.73
C HIS A 264 -17.49 -2.42 -9.87
N THR A 265 -18.17 -1.31 -10.13
CA THR A 265 -19.14 -1.19 -11.22
C THR A 265 -19.03 0.17 -11.90
N GLU A 266 -19.29 0.21 -13.20
CA GLU A 266 -19.53 1.45 -13.91
C GLU A 266 -20.79 2.15 -13.36
N ARG A 267 -20.63 3.37 -12.84
CA ARG A 267 -21.76 4.17 -12.32
C ARG A 267 -22.67 4.61 -13.46
N TYR A 268 -22.07 5.19 -14.49
CA TYR A 268 -22.73 5.70 -15.69
C TYR A 268 -21.70 6.04 -16.76
N ARG A 269 -22.17 6.28 -17.98
CA ARG A 269 -21.40 6.87 -19.08
C ARG A 269 -22.18 7.98 -19.76
N VAL A 270 -21.49 9.04 -20.16
CA VAL A 270 -22.07 10.21 -20.82
C VAL A 270 -21.30 10.55 -22.10
N PRO A 271 -21.97 11.00 -23.16
CA PRO A 271 -21.26 11.51 -24.34
C PRO A 271 -20.65 12.88 -24.06
N LEU A 272 -19.46 13.14 -24.60
CA LEU A 272 -18.79 14.43 -24.47
C LEU A 272 -19.19 15.35 -25.62
N GLU A 273 -19.82 16.47 -25.27
CA GLU A 273 -20.22 17.52 -26.22
C GLU A 273 -19.01 18.05 -26.99
N GLY A 274 -19.13 18.19 -28.32
CA GLY A 274 -18.09 18.77 -29.17
C GLY A 274 -16.89 17.85 -29.42
N SER A 275 -16.97 16.57 -29.05
CA SER A 275 -15.92 15.58 -29.30
C SER A 275 -16.00 14.93 -30.70
N GLU A 276 -17.02 15.28 -31.50
CA GLU A 276 -17.23 14.74 -32.83
C GLU A 276 -16.04 15.05 -33.76
N GLY A 277 -15.45 14.01 -34.36
CA GLY A 277 -14.32 14.13 -35.28
C GLY A 277 -12.93 14.14 -34.62
N TYR A 278 -12.84 14.14 -33.29
CA TYR A 278 -11.57 13.91 -32.58
C TYR A 278 -11.23 12.42 -32.43
N GLU A 279 -12.19 11.53 -32.68
CA GLU A 279 -11.99 10.09 -32.73
C GLU A 279 -11.02 9.68 -33.86
N PRO A 280 -10.04 8.78 -33.63
CA PRO A 280 -9.72 8.05 -32.39
C PRO A 280 -8.64 8.74 -31.53
N ASN A 281 -8.26 9.99 -31.84
CA ASN A 281 -7.08 10.68 -31.33
C ASN A 281 -7.36 11.40 -29.99
N ILE A 282 -7.85 10.63 -29.01
CA ILE A 282 -7.93 11.08 -27.63
C ILE A 282 -6.52 11.14 -27.07
N GLU A 283 -6.11 12.32 -26.60
CA GLU A 283 -4.76 12.46 -26.08
C GLU A 283 -4.73 12.36 -24.57
N TRP A 284 -5.52 13.13 -23.81
CA TRP A 284 -5.37 13.15 -22.35
C TRP A 284 -6.66 13.42 -21.59
N ILE A 285 -6.80 12.82 -20.41
CA ILE A 285 -7.78 13.21 -19.40
C ILE A 285 -7.10 13.41 -18.04
N TYR A 286 -7.58 14.41 -17.30
CA TYR A 286 -7.19 14.70 -15.93
C TYR A 286 -8.40 14.91 -15.04
N ALA A 287 -8.38 14.30 -13.86
CA ALA A 287 -9.38 14.55 -12.82
C ALA A 287 -9.12 15.90 -12.15
N ILE A 288 -10.14 16.76 -12.11
CA ILE A 288 -10.13 17.94 -11.24
C ILE A 288 -10.67 17.47 -9.89
N ARG A 289 -9.74 17.03 -9.03
CA ARG A 289 -10.04 16.21 -7.85
C ARG A 289 -11.13 16.84 -6.99
N GLY A 290 -12.20 16.08 -6.75
CA GLY A 290 -13.29 16.46 -5.87
C GLY A 290 -14.22 17.54 -6.43
N SER A 291 -14.04 17.99 -7.67
CA SER A 291 -14.83 19.08 -8.25
C SER A 291 -15.97 18.62 -9.18
N ASN A 292 -16.07 17.32 -9.48
CA ASN A 292 -16.96 16.78 -10.54
C ASN A 292 -16.67 17.35 -11.95
N PHE A 293 -15.45 17.81 -12.19
CA PHE A 293 -15.01 18.22 -13.52
C PHE A 293 -13.81 17.38 -13.96
N VAL A 294 -13.66 17.22 -15.27
CA VAL A 294 -12.44 16.67 -15.88
C VAL A 294 -11.91 17.63 -16.92
N LEU A 295 -10.59 17.71 -17.03
CA LEU A 295 -9.92 18.38 -18.13
C LEU A 295 -9.56 17.32 -19.17
N VAL A 296 -10.05 17.49 -20.40
CA VAL A 296 -9.73 16.61 -21.53
C VAL A 296 -9.00 17.41 -22.59
N ARG A 297 -7.91 16.84 -23.11
CA ARG A 297 -7.20 17.38 -24.26
C ARG A 297 -7.41 16.47 -25.46
N PHE A 298 -7.97 17.03 -26.52
CA PHE A 298 -8.14 16.34 -27.79
C PHE A 298 -7.06 16.77 -28.78
N GLY A 299 -6.46 15.76 -29.42
CA GLY A 299 -5.55 15.95 -30.55
C GLY A 299 -6.23 15.56 -31.85
N SER A 300 -5.81 16.15 -32.97
CA SER A 300 -6.28 15.73 -34.29
C SER A 300 -5.33 16.18 -35.39
N PRO A 301 -5.10 15.35 -36.42
CA PRO A 301 -4.36 15.79 -37.61
C PRO A 301 -5.14 16.80 -38.47
N THR A 302 -6.46 16.93 -38.26
CA THR A 302 -7.35 17.74 -39.13
C THR A 302 -8.17 18.77 -38.38
N LEU A 303 -8.26 18.69 -37.05
CA LEU A 303 -8.94 19.66 -36.19
C LEU A 303 -7.92 20.36 -35.29
N PRO A 304 -8.18 21.61 -34.86
CA PRO A 304 -7.34 22.27 -33.87
C PRO A 304 -7.28 21.47 -32.58
N GLU A 305 -6.10 21.39 -31.95
CA GLU A 305 -5.95 20.76 -30.64
C GLU A 305 -6.65 21.64 -29.60
N ILE A 306 -7.44 21.01 -28.72
CA ILE A 306 -8.31 21.73 -27.79
C ILE A 306 -8.27 21.11 -26.39
N ASN A 307 -8.22 21.99 -25.39
CA ASN A 307 -8.39 21.66 -23.99
C ASN A 307 -9.81 22.01 -23.57
N VAL A 308 -10.53 21.07 -22.98
CA VAL A 308 -11.95 21.22 -22.64
C VAL A 308 -12.19 20.77 -21.21
N VAL A 309 -12.88 21.61 -20.43
CA VAL A 309 -13.37 21.24 -19.11
C VAL A 309 -14.80 20.75 -19.25
N TYR A 310 -15.03 19.51 -18.83
CA TYR A 310 -16.34 18.86 -18.87
C TYR A 310 -16.93 18.68 -17.48
N ASP A 311 -18.24 18.90 -17.37
CA ASP A 311 -19.05 18.40 -16.25
C ASP A 311 -19.19 16.88 -16.39
N VAL A 312 -18.70 16.12 -15.40
CA VAL A 312 -18.65 14.66 -15.47
C VAL A 312 -20.04 14.01 -15.47
N ALA A 313 -21.04 14.67 -14.89
CA ALA A 313 -22.39 14.13 -14.76
C ALA A 313 -23.22 14.30 -16.05
N THR A 314 -22.93 15.35 -16.83
CA THR A 314 -23.71 15.72 -18.02
C THR A 314 -22.96 15.60 -19.33
N GLY A 315 -21.62 15.56 -19.31
CA GLY A 315 -20.77 15.55 -20.50
C GLY A 315 -20.75 16.88 -21.27
N LYS A 316 -21.28 17.95 -20.69
CA LYS A 316 -21.34 19.28 -21.32
C LYS A 316 -20.05 20.05 -21.19
N ILE A 317 -19.75 20.85 -22.21
CA ILE A 317 -18.62 21.78 -22.17
C ILE A 317 -18.92 22.88 -21.16
N VAL A 318 -18.04 23.02 -20.17
CA VAL A 318 -18.07 24.13 -19.22
C VAL A 318 -17.23 25.29 -19.75
N SER A 319 -16.01 24.98 -20.16
CA SER A 319 -15.11 25.93 -20.81
C SER A 319 -14.13 25.20 -21.72
N SER A 320 -13.49 25.94 -22.62
CA SER A 320 -12.48 25.39 -23.51
C SER A 320 -11.41 26.40 -23.89
N TYR A 321 -10.27 25.88 -24.32
CA TYR A 321 -9.14 26.65 -24.85
C TYR A 321 -8.56 25.91 -26.06
N THR A 322 -8.56 26.58 -27.21
CA THR A 322 -7.94 26.07 -28.44
C THR A 322 -6.45 26.40 -28.46
N GLU A 323 -5.62 25.38 -28.66
CA GLU A 323 -4.19 25.54 -28.84
C GLU A 323 -3.92 26.14 -30.22
N THR A 324 -3.17 27.24 -30.28
CA THR A 324 -2.95 28.00 -31.52
C THR A 324 -1.51 27.96 -32.03
N SER A 325 -0.54 27.76 -31.14
CA SER A 325 0.90 27.79 -31.48
C SER A 325 1.79 26.93 -30.58
N THR A 326 1.22 26.33 -29.53
CA THR A 326 1.97 25.54 -28.56
C THR A 326 1.11 24.37 -28.14
N ASN A 327 1.67 23.17 -28.29
CA ASN A 327 1.02 21.94 -27.87
C ASN A 327 1.43 21.63 -26.43
N PHE A 328 0.46 21.34 -25.58
CA PHE A 328 0.71 21.09 -24.15
C PHE A 328 0.57 19.61 -23.79
N ASP A 329 1.54 19.10 -23.03
CA ASP A 329 1.42 17.81 -22.34
C ASP A 329 1.27 18.10 -20.84
N TRP A 330 0.02 18.20 -20.39
CA TRP A 330 -0.34 18.30 -18.98
C TRP A 330 0.17 17.07 -18.23
N LYS A 331 0.40 17.18 -16.92
CA LYS A 331 0.91 16.06 -16.12
C LYS A 331 0.27 15.98 -14.75
N ILE A 332 0.32 17.07 -13.98
CA ILE A 332 -0.16 17.08 -12.61
C ILE A 332 -0.98 18.35 -12.34
N GLY A 333 -1.84 18.30 -11.33
CA GLY A 333 -2.51 19.50 -10.84
C GLY A 333 -2.85 19.47 -9.35
N PHE A 334 -3.02 20.67 -8.79
CA PHE A 334 -3.34 20.93 -7.38
C PHE A 334 -4.63 21.75 -7.24
N PRO A 335 -5.42 21.53 -6.18
CA PRO A 335 -6.33 22.56 -5.71
C PRO A 335 -5.55 23.75 -5.13
N PHE A 336 -5.99 24.97 -5.43
CA PHE A 336 -5.43 26.22 -4.94
C PHE A 336 -6.53 27.28 -4.73
N GLY A 337 -6.92 27.50 -3.48
CA GLY A 337 -7.99 28.44 -3.16
C GLY A 337 -9.30 28.07 -3.86
N GLN A 338 -9.82 28.99 -4.69
CA GLN A 338 -11.02 28.79 -5.52
C GLN A 338 -10.69 28.35 -6.96
N ASN A 339 -9.46 27.89 -7.18
CA ASN A 339 -8.98 27.42 -8.47
C ASN A 339 -8.36 26.03 -8.32
N TYR A 340 -8.17 25.39 -9.46
CA TYR A 340 -7.34 24.22 -9.66
C TYR A 340 -6.26 24.60 -10.66
N ILE A 341 -5.02 24.24 -10.35
CA ILE A 341 -3.87 24.55 -11.19
C ILE A 341 -3.31 23.26 -11.78
N PHE A 342 -3.33 23.14 -13.10
CA PHE A 342 -2.65 22.07 -13.83
C PHE A 342 -1.36 22.59 -14.43
N THR A 343 -0.36 21.74 -14.50
CA THR A 343 0.90 22.03 -15.15
C THR A 343 1.44 20.81 -15.88
N GLY A 344 2.42 21.03 -16.74
CA GLY A 344 2.91 20.09 -17.71
C GLY A 344 4.19 20.58 -18.36
N TYR A 345 4.38 20.23 -19.62
CA TYR A 345 5.40 20.83 -20.48
C TYR A 345 4.82 21.16 -21.85
N ALA A 346 5.43 22.11 -22.54
CA ALA A 346 5.11 22.42 -23.92
C ALA A 346 5.98 21.60 -24.87
N PHE A 347 5.48 21.28 -26.07
CA PHE A 347 6.32 20.74 -27.14
C PHE A 347 7.01 21.87 -27.91
N GLY A 348 8.28 21.67 -28.29
CA GLY A 348 9.06 22.63 -29.09
C GLY A 348 10.52 22.75 -28.64
N ASP A 349 11.29 23.61 -29.33
CA ASP A 349 12.63 24.01 -28.92
C ASP A 349 12.50 25.02 -27.76
N ASP A 350 13.20 24.76 -26.64
CA ASP A 350 13.12 25.54 -25.39
C ASP A 350 11.69 25.69 -24.81
N PRO A 351 11.04 24.58 -24.42
CA PRO A 351 9.65 24.61 -24.04
C PRO A 351 9.43 25.37 -22.72
N PRO A 352 8.52 26.36 -22.69
CA PRO A 352 8.16 27.03 -21.46
C PRO A 352 7.47 26.07 -20.50
N PHE A 353 7.38 26.46 -19.22
CA PHE A 353 6.56 25.76 -18.22
C PHE A 353 5.10 26.24 -18.31
N PRO A 354 4.16 25.46 -18.90
CA PRO A 354 2.77 25.86 -19.02
C PRO A 354 2.00 25.63 -17.72
N TYR A 355 0.94 26.41 -17.53
CA TYR A 355 -0.05 26.15 -16.50
C TYR A 355 -1.46 26.45 -17.01
N ALA A 356 -2.43 25.68 -16.51
CA ALA A 356 -3.85 25.93 -16.65
C ALA A 356 -4.43 26.26 -15.27
N LEU A 357 -5.10 27.39 -15.13
CA LEU A 357 -5.93 27.73 -13.98
C LEU A 357 -7.39 27.45 -14.34
N ILE A 358 -8.05 26.64 -13.53
CA ILE A 358 -9.46 26.28 -13.68
C ILE A 358 -10.19 26.70 -12.42
N ASP A 359 -11.12 27.64 -12.51
CA ASP A 359 -11.86 28.07 -11.32
C ASP A 359 -12.89 27.02 -10.86
N ILE A 360 -13.48 27.21 -9.68
CA ILE A 360 -14.55 26.32 -9.16
C ILE A 360 -15.79 26.22 -10.05
N THR A 361 -15.97 27.14 -11.00
CA THR A 361 -17.05 27.09 -11.99
C THR A 361 -16.62 26.41 -13.29
N GLY A 362 -15.36 25.96 -13.37
CA GLY A 362 -14.78 25.24 -14.49
C GLY A 362 -14.22 26.12 -15.60
N ASN A 363 -14.05 27.44 -15.40
CA ASN A 363 -13.45 28.30 -16.43
C ASN A 363 -11.94 28.10 -16.51
N ILE A 364 -11.43 27.75 -17.69
CA ILE A 364 -10.01 27.55 -17.94
C ILE A 364 -9.31 28.83 -18.43
N SER A 365 -8.13 29.09 -17.88
CA SER A 365 -7.16 30.07 -18.36
C SER A 365 -5.79 29.40 -18.49
N ILE A 366 -5.12 29.54 -19.64
CA ILE A 366 -3.79 28.98 -19.87
C ILE A 366 -2.74 30.09 -19.93
N GLY A 367 -1.63 29.87 -19.23
CA GLY A 367 -0.47 30.74 -19.21
C GLY A 367 0.84 29.96 -19.24
N THR A 368 1.96 30.69 -19.26
CA THR A 368 3.30 30.13 -19.18
C THR A 368 4.14 30.89 -18.17
N VAL A 369 5.07 30.20 -17.52
CA VAL A 369 6.04 30.80 -16.59
C VAL A 369 7.31 31.12 -17.38
N SER A 370 7.69 32.41 -17.40
CA SER A 370 8.89 32.89 -18.09
C SER A 370 10.19 32.32 -17.47
N ASP A 371 11.26 32.27 -18.28
CA ASP A 371 12.62 31.87 -17.87
C ASP A 371 12.75 30.48 -17.21
N THR A 372 11.80 29.60 -17.54
CA THR A 372 11.68 28.28 -16.94
C THR A 372 11.57 27.22 -18.03
N LEU A 373 12.70 26.58 -18.32
CA LEU A 373 12.77 25.42 -19.22
C LEU A 373 12.50 24.15 -18.45
N VAL A 374 11.47 23.41 -18.84
CA VAL A 374 11.19 22.06 -18.34
C VAL A 374 11.73 21.06 -19.34
N ILE A 375 12.71 20.27 -18.93
CA ILE A 375 13.33 19.28 -19.79
C ILE A 375 12.89 17.88 -19.37
N GLY A 376 12.35 17.12 -20.31
CA GLY A 376 12.05 15.70 -20.13
C GLY A 376 10.79 15.38 -19.31
N GLY A 377 9.91 16.36 -19.06
CA GLY A 377 8.64 16.12 -18.35
C GLY A 377 8.78 15.77 -16.87
N ASP A 378 9.97 15.92 -16.30
CA ASP A 378 10.25 15.69 -14.88
C ASP A 378 9.77 16.90 -14.05
N LEU A 379 8.54 16.80 -13.56
CA LEU A 379 7.89 17.72 -12.63
C LEU A 379 7.20 16.94 -11.48
N VAL A 380 7.17 17.39 -10.24
CA VAL A 380 6.40 16.73 -9.16
C VAL A 380 5.64 17.76 -8.33
N TYR A 381 4.66 17.27 -7.59
CA TYR A 381 3.99 18.03 -6.54
C TYR A 381 5.01 18.70 -5.62
N GLY A 382 4.85 19.99 -5.36
CA GLY A 382 5.62 20.71 -4.38
C GLY A 382 4.83 21.00 -3.10
N ARG A 383 5.17 22.10 -2.46
CA ARG A 383 4.55 22.59 -1.23
C ARG A 383 3.19 23.21 -1.50
N GLN A 384 2.26 22.99 -0.58
CA GLN A 384 0.95 23.64 -0.55
C GLN A 384 0.77 24.33 0.80
N THR A 385 0.47 25.63 0.77
CA THR A 385 0.12 26.45 1.92
C THR A 385 -1.20 27.17 1.67
N ALA A 386 -1.72 27.90 2.65
CA ALA A 386 -2.99 28.63 2.52
C ALA A 386 -2.99 29.71 1.41
N GLY A 387 -1.81 30.17 0.97
CA GLY A 387 -1.67 31.22 -0.04
C GLY A 387 -0.73 30.89 -1.19
N THR A 388 -0.08 29.71 -1.17
CA THR A 388 0.84 29.32 -2.25
C THR A 388 0.72 27.84 -2.57
N VAL A 389 0.98 27.51 -3.83
CA VAL A 389 1.24 26.15 -4.31
C VAL A 389 2.50 26.16 -5.13
N SER A 390 3.21 25.04 -5.17
CA SER A 390 4.45 24.95 -5.91
C SER A 390 4.64 23.61 -6.59
N PHE A 391 5.56 23.60 -7.55
CA PHE A 391 5.94 22.44 -8.31
C PHE A 391 7.46 22.38 -8.38
N PHE A 392 8.03 21.20 -8.12
CA PHE A 392 9.43 20.97 -8.39
C PHE A 392 9.59 20.51 -9.83
N ILE A 393 10.55 21.07 -10.54
CA ILE A 393 10.75 20.85 -11.98
C ILE A 393 12.22 20.61 -12.29
N ARG A 394 12.49 19.70 -13.21
CA ARG A 394 13.83 19.51 -13.76
C ARG A 394 14.08 20.51 -14.87
N SER A 395 15.15 21.28 -14.71
CA SER A 395 15.68 22.13 -15.75
C SER A 395 16.95 21.51 -16.36
N SER A 396 17.72 22.31 -17.10
CA SER A 396 18.94 21.86 -17.75
C SER A 396 20.03 21.42 -16.77
N GLY A 397 20.88 20.49 -17.22
CA GLY A 397 22.11 20.11 -16.49
C GLY A 397 21.91 19.38 -15.16
N GLY A 398 20.73 18.80 -14.89
CA GLY A 398 20.44 18.12 -13.63
C GLY A 398 20.07 19.06 -12.48
N THR A 399 19.68 20.29 -12.81
CA THR A 399 19.16 21.29 -11.87
C THR A 399 17.69 21.03 -11.58
N VAL A 400 17.30 21.05 -10.31
CA VAL A 400 15.91 21.06 -9.87
C VAL A 400 15.55 22.48 -9.42
N LYS A 401 14.45 23.01 -9.94
CA LYS A 401 13.87 24.29 -9.56
C LYS A 401 12.55 24.08 -8.84
N GLU A 402 12.15 25.02 -7.99
CA GLU A 402 10.80 25.12 -7.43
C GLU A 402 10.12 26.33 -8.07
N ALA A 403 8.95 26.10 -8.70
CA ALA A 403 8.09 27.14 -9.23
C ALA A 403 6.90 27.31 -8.29
N VAL A 404 6.78 28.47 -7.64
CA VAL A 404 5.77 28.80 -6.65
C VAL A 404 4.78 29.80 -7.24
N PHE A 405 3.49 29.47 -7.16
CA PHE A 405 2.38 30.33 -7.51
C PHE A 405 1.70 30.85 -6.25
N ASP A 406 1.49 32.16 -6.16
CA ASP A 406 0.84 32.84 -5.01
C ASP A 406 -0.61 33.28 -5.28
N GLY A 407 -1.12 33.01 -6.47
CA GLY A 407 -2.44 33.42 -6.93
C GLY A 407 -2.43 34.52 -7.98
N ASP A 408 -1.38 35.33 -8.01
CA ASP A 408 -1.23 36.44 -8.96
C ASP A 408 0.00 36.25 -9.85
N ALA A 409 1.10 35.76 -9.29
CA ALA A 409 2.39 35.67 -9.95
C ALA A 409 3.11 34.35 -9.67
N TRP A 410 4.13 34.09 -10.49
CA TRP A 410 5.03 32.96 -10.35
C TRP A 410 6.40 33.44 -9.88
N THR A 411 6.98 32.71 -8.93
CA THR A 411 8.38 32.84 -8.53
C THR A 411 9.10 31.52 -8.76
N VAL A 412 10.33 31.57 -9.25
CA VAL A 412 11.10 30.36 -9.60
C VAL A 412 12.49 30.46 -9.00
N ALA A 413 12.87 29.44 -8.23
CA ALA A 413 14.18 29.36 -7.58
C ALA A 413 14.85 28.02 -7.88
N THR A 414 16.19 28.01 -7.96
CA THR A 414 16.94 26.75 -8.02
C THR A 414 17.06 26.19 -6.61
N VAL A 415 16.60 24.96 -6.41
CA VAL A 415 16.61 24.30 -5.10
C VAL A 415 17.69 23.23 -4.99
N TYR A 416 18.10 22.62 -6.10
CA TYR A 416 19.14 21.60 -6.08
C TYR A 416 19.86 21.54 -7.42
N THR A 417 21.15 21.22 -7.41
CA THR A 417 21.92 20.92 -8.62
C THR A 417 22.64 19.60 -8.39
N SER A 418 22.29 18.58 -9.17
CA SER A 418 22.91 17.27 -9.06
C SER A 418 24.40 17.33 -9.38
N ALA A 419 25.19 16.59 -8.59
CA ALA A 419 26.61 16.36 -8.87
C ALA A 419 26.84 15.27 -9.94
N GLY A 420 25.76 14.67 -10.46
CA GLY A 420 25.79 13.60 -11.45
C GLY A 420 24.56 13.63 -12.35
N VAL A 421 24.01 12.46 -12.63
CA VAL A 421 22.83 12.31 -13.50
C VAL A 421 21.61 12.02 -12.62
N PRO A 422 20.65 12.96 -12.47
CA PRO A 422 19.43 12.69 -11.74
C PRO A 422 18.49 11.81 -12.59
N THR A 423 17.89 10.82 -11.92
CA THR A 423 16.93 9.84 -12.47
C THR A 423 15.51 10.05 -11.95
N GLY A 424 15.32 10.93 -10.96
CA GLY A 424 14.02 11.37 -10.47
C GLY A 424 14.13 12.22 -9.21
N PHE A 425 13.05 12.90 -8.83
CA PHE A 425 12.91 13.56 -7.54
C PHE A 425 11.46 13.58 -7.06
N TRP A 426 11.24 13.55 -5.75
CA TRP A 426 9.93 13.57 -5.09
C TRP A 426 9.97 14.49 -3.88
N TYR A 427 9.00 15.38 -3.74
CA TYR A 427 8.85 16.16 -2.51
C TYR A 427 7.94 15.42 -1.53
N ASP A 428 8.40 15.24 -0.30
CA ASP A 428 7.61 14.65 0.76
C ASP A 428 7.09 15.74 1.73
N PRO A 429 5.76 15.95 1.81
CA PRO A 429 5.20 16.98 2.69
C PRO A 429 5.32 16.63 4.18
N GLN A 430 5.52 15.36 4.57
CA GLN A 430 5.65 14.99 5.97
C GLN A 430 7.02 15.37 6.54
N THR A 431 8.10 15.09 5.81
CA THR A 431 9.47 15.40 6.25
C THR A 431 9.97 16.74 5.75
N GLY A 432 9.36 17.31 4.70
CA GLY A 432 9.80 18.54 4.07
C GLY A 432 11.02 18.38 3.14
N TYR A 433 11.50 17.14 2.96
CA TYR A 433 12.64 16.86 2.09
C TYR A 433 12.22 16.73 0.62
N LEU A 434 13.08 17.25 -0.25
CA LEU A 434 13.14 16.85 -1.65
C LEU A 434 14.03 15.60 -1.75
N ILE A 435 13.41 14.47 -2.03
CA ILE A 435 14.10 13.21 -2.29
C ILE A 435 14.62 13.26 -3.72
N VAL A 436 15.92 13.05 -3.93
CA VAL A 436 16.53 13.04 -5.28
C VAL A 436 17.25 11.73 -5.53
N PHE A 437 16.91 11.08 -6.64
CA PHE A 437 17.58 9.89 -7.14
C PHE A 437 18.63 10.32 -8.17
N GLU A 438 19.88 9.95 -7.96
CA GLU A 438 20.97 10.33 -8.87
C GLU A 438 22.08 9.28 -8.96
N THR A 439 22.75 9.25 -10.11
CA THR A 439 23.98 8.49 -10.31
C THR A 439 25.17 9.42 -10.31
N VAL A 440 26.11 9.23 -9.37
CA VAL A 440 27.32 10.05 -9.24
C VAL A 440 28.54 9.12 -9.33
N ALA A 441 29.35 9.31 -10.37
CA ALA A 441 30.56 8.52 -10.62
C ALA A 441 30.33 6.99 -10.60
N GLY A 442 29.17 6.54 -11.09
CA GLY A 442 28.79 5.11 -11.16
C GLY A 442 28.17 4.53 -9.90
N ALA A 443 28.05 5.31 -8.81
CA ALA A 443 27.30 4.93 -7.62
C ALA A 443 25.90 5.56 -7.61
N TYR A 444 24.91 4.81 -7.13
CA TYR A 444 23.51 5.21 -7.10
C TYR A 444 23.14 5.74 -5.72
N TYR A 445 22.54 6.93 -5.68
CA TYR A 445 22.20 7.61 -4.43
C TYR A 445 20.73 7.98 -4.38
N VAL A 446 20.17 7.86 -3.18
CA VAL A 446 18.97 8.58 -2.74
C VAL A 446 19.43 9.70 -1.82
N ARG A 447 19.21 10.94 -2.23
CA ARG A 447 19.55 12.16 -1.47
C ARG A 447 18.31 12.70 -0.79
N TYR A 448 18.48 13.16 0.45
CA TYR A 448 17.46 13.87 1.21
C TYR A 448 17.90 15.33 1.24
N VAL A 449 17.33 16.14 0.36
CA VAL A 449 17.71 17.53 0.16
C VAL A 449 16.73 18.43 0.90
N ASP A 450 17.25 19.38 1.67
CA ASP A 450 16.45 20.48 2.18
C ASP A 450 16.19 21.49 1.05
N PRO A 451 14.94 21.66 0.58
CA PRO A 451 14.65 22.55 -0.54
C PRO A 451 14.87 24.03 -0.22
N GLU A 452 14.90 24.44 1.06
CA GLU A 452 15.17 25.83 1.46
C GLU A 452 16.63 26.23 1.24
N THR A 453 17.54 25.31 1.54
CA THR A 453 18.99 25.56 1.52
C THR A 453 19.69 24.93 0.32
N GLY A 454 19.06 23.95 -0.32
CA GLY A 454 19.62 23.10 -1.36
C GLY A 454 20.71 22.14 -0.86
N ILE A 455 20.88 22.02 0.45
CA ILE A 455 21.88 21.16 1.07
C ILE A 455 21.33 19.74 1.18
N THR A 456 22.15 18.75 0.82
CA THR A 456 21.88 17.35 1.14
C THR A 456 22.02 17.14 2.65
N ALA A 457 20.90 16.95 3.34
CA ALA A 457 20.87 16.64 4.77
C ALA A 457 21.33 15.20 5.04
N ASP A 458 20.99 14.27 4.14
CA ASP A 458 21.29 12.85 4.28
C ASP A 458 21.39 12.15 2.92
N SER A 459 21.99 10.96 2.87
CA SER A 459 22.02 10.14 1.67
C SER A 459 22.15 8.65 1.96
N VAL A 460 21.54 7.84 1.10
CA VAL A 460 21.63 6.39 1.11
C VAL A 460 22.20 5.92 -0.22
N THR A 461 23.16 5.00 -0.18
CA THR A 461 23.61 4.31 -1.38
C THR A 461 22.72 3.10 -1.63
N VAL A 462 22.25 2.97 -2.86
CA VAL A 462 21.42 1.86 -3.32
C VAL A 462 22.19 1.03 -4.36
N ASP A 463 21.72 -0.18 -4.62
CA ASP A 463 22.39 -1.15 -5.49
C ASP A 463 22.13 -0.89 -6.99
N ARG A 464 21.15 -0.05 -7.31
CA ARG A 464 20.69 0.25 -8.68
C ARG A 464 20.06 1.63 -8.83
N SER A 465 19.80 2.04 -10.06
CA SER A 465 19.07 3.28 -10.36
C SER A 465 17.56 3.09 -10.18
N TYR A 466 16.91 4.04 -9.53
CA TYR A 466 15.46 4.14 -9.46
C TYR A 466 14.96 5.40 -10.18
N PHE A 467 13.77 5.29 -10.75
CA PHE A 467 13.13 6.31 -11.56
C PHE A 467 11.70 6.53 -11.06
N ILE A 468 11.27 7.77 -11.04
CA ILE A 468 9.89 8.14 -10.69
C ILE A 468 9.00 8.16 -11.93
N THR A 469 9.60 8.20 -13.12
CA THR A 469 8.93 8.15 -14.41
C THR A 469 9.59 7.09 -15.28
N THR A 470 8.79 6.30 -16.00
CA THR A 470 9.29 5.46 -17.09
C THR A 470 9.23 6.29 -18.36
N GLY A 471 10.25 6.19 -19.22
CA GLY A 471 10.56 7.16 -20.28
C GLY A 471 9.57 7.27 -21.45
N THR A 472 8.26 7.14 -21.24
CA THR A 472 7.23 7.36 -22.26
C THR A 472 6.26 8.46 -21.87
N ASN A 473 5.64 9.07 -22.87
CA ASN A 473 4.57 10.04 -22.65
C ASN A 473 3.25 9.36 -22.25
N ALA A 474 3.15 8.05 -21.97
CA ALA A 474 1.85 7.40 -21.69
C ALA A 474 1.60 7.11 -20.21
N THR A 475 2.65 7.17 -19.39
CA THR A 475 2.69 6.63 -18.03
C THR A 475 3.60 7.47 -17.14
N GLY A 476 3.33 7.52 -15.84
CA GLY A 476 4.14 8.33 -14.95
C GLY A 476 3.61 8.50 -13.52
N LYS A 477 4.31 9.35 -12.78
CA LYS A 477 4.07 9.77 -11.40
C LYS A 477 2.66 10.27 -11.08
N GLU A 478 1.92 10.78 -12.05
CA GLU A 478 0.52 11.19 -11.89
C GLU A 478 -0.40 10.00 -11.57
N ARG A 479 0.09 8.78 -11.80
CA ARG A 479 -0.53 7.51 -11.42
C ARG A 479 -0.10 7.01 -10.04
N TYR A 480 0.91 7.63 -9.43
CA TYR A 480 1.47 7.22 -8.16
C TYR A 480 0.92 8.07 -7.03
N TRP A 481 0.31 7.42 -6.06
CA TRP A 481 -0.27 8.04 -4.88
C TRP A 481 0.35 7.48 -3.62
N PRO A 482 1.63 7.80 -3.35
CA PRO A 482 2.25 7.46 -2.09
C PRO A 482 1.62 8.28 -0.95
N ARG A 483 1.57 7.68 0.24
CA ARG A 483 1.30 8.36 1.49
C ARG A 483 2.46 9.32 1.81
N PRO A 484 2.23 10.41 2.56
CA PRO A 484 3.32 11.17 3.16
C PRO A 484 4.30 10.24 3.89
N GLY A 485 5.59 10.52 3.78
CA GLY A 485 6.69 9.68 4.27
C GLY A 485 7.16 8.59 3.31
N TYR A 486 6.60 8.51 2.09
CA TYR A 486 6.94 7.49 1.10
C TYR A 486 7.13 8.05 -0.31
N VAL A 487 7.85 7.27 -1.15
CA VAL A 487 8.01 7.53 -2.59
C VAL A 487 7.77 6.25 -3.37
N MET A 488 6.98 6.34 -4.44
CA MET A 488 6.82 5.25 -5.41
C MET A 488 7.79 5.42 -6.59
N MET A 489 8.38 4.33 -7.04
CA MET A 489 9.42 4.35 -8.09
C MET A 489 9.50 3.03 -8.86
N THR A 490 10.22 3.02 -9.97
CA THR A 490 10.50 1.88 -10.84
C THR A 490 11.99 1.78 -11.14
N GLU A 491 12.44 0.72 -11.81
CA GLU A 491 13.83 0.58 -12.31
C GLU A 491 14.04 1.18 -13.72
N GLY A 492 13.08 1.98 -14.22
CA GLY A 492 13.19 2.67 -15.50
C GLY A 492 13.15 1.73 -16.72
N LEU A 493 14.06 1.93 -17.68
CA LEU A 493 14.07 1.20 -18.96
C LEU A 493 14.52 -0.27 -18.83
N ASN A 494 15.21 -0.64 -17.74
CA ASN A 494 15.65 -2.02 -17.47
C ASN A 494 14.76 -2.70 -16.41
N ALA A 495 13.53 -2.22 -16.25
CA ALA A 495 12.65 -2.62 -15.16
C ALA A 495 12.10 -4.04 -15.29
N ASP A 496 11.86 -4.64 -14.12
CA ASP A 496 11.43 -6.01 -13.90
C ASP A 496 9.91 -6.14 -13.68
N GLY A 497 9.11 -5.15 -14.09
CA GLY A 497 7.66 -5.13 -13.92
C GLY A 497 7.23 -4.88 -12.47
N ARG A 498 7.99 -4.05 -11.74
CA ARG A 498 7.72 -3.70 -10.33
C ARG A 498 7.60 -2.20 -10.10
N VAL A 499 6.69 -1.86 -9.19
CA VAL A 499 6.66 -0.56 -8.51
C VAL A 499 7.19 -0.78 -7.11
N TYR A 500 8.25 -0.06 -6.78
CA TYR A 500 8.90 -0.03 -5.49
C TYR A 500 8.38 1.12 -4.65
N LEU A 501 8.57 0.97 -3.35
CA LEU A 501 8.20 1.94 -2.33
C LEU A 501 9.41 2.21 -1.45
N LEU A 502 9.89 3.46 -1.45
CA LEU A 502 10.86 3.95 -0.48
C LEU A 502 10.09 4.42 0.75
N ASN A 503 10.43 3.88 1.92
CA ASN A 503 10.09 4.50 3.20
C ASN A 503 11.19 5.51 3.56
N ILE A 504 10.81 6.79 3.62
CA ILE A 504 11.76 7.90 3.85
C ILE A 504 12.36 7.82 5.26
N GLY A 505 11.56 7.45 6.26
CA GLY A 505 11.99 7.40 7.66
C GLY A 505 12.93 6.24 7.98
N SER A 506 12.61 5.03 7.52
CA SER A 506 13.46 3.85 7.73
C SER A 506 14.56 3.70 6.68
N LYS A 507 14.50 4.47 5.58
CA LYS A 507 15.45 4.41 4.46
C LYS A 507 15.50 3.03 3.78
N THR A 508 14.37 2.35 3.77
CA THR A 508 14.23 1.01 3.20
C THR A 508 13.38 1.04 1.94
N ILE A 509 13.73 0.20 0.97
CA ILE A 509 13.00 0.03 -0.28
C ILE A 509 12.33 -1.35 -0.28
N THR A 510 11.02 -1.39 -0.54
CA THR A 510 10.24 -2.61 -0.66
C THR A 510 9.48 -2.63 -2.00
N THR A 511 9.02 -3.79 -2.43
CA THR A 511 8.09 -3.89 -3.58
C THR A 511 6.68 -3.55 -3.12
N PHE A 512 6.00 -2.63 -3.82
CA PHE A 512 4.58 -2.32 -3.60
C PHE A 512 3.67 -3.14 -4.50
N ALA A 513 4.01 -3.23 -5.78
CA ALA A 513 3.26 -3.98 -6.77
C ALA A 513 4.21 -4.65 -7.76
N GLU A 514 3.85 -5.84 -8.25
CA GLU A 514 4.59 -6.53 -9.30
C GLU A 514 3.64 -7.21 -10.29
N ASN A 515 3.97 -7.11 -11.58
CA ASN A 515 3.42 -7.93 -12.63
C ASN A 515 4.51 -8.17 -13.67
N THR A 516 5.21 -9.29 -13.53
CA THR A 516 6.32 -9.68 -14.40
C THR A 516 5.86 -10.32 -15.72
N ALA A 517 4.54 -10.47 -15.93
CA ALA A 517 3.97 -11.10 -17.11
C ALA A 517 3.80 -10.13 -18.30
N ILE A 518 3.80 -8.83 -18.01
CA ILE A 518 3.69 -7.75 -19.01
C ILE A 518 4.95 -6.88 -18.96
N ASP A 519 5.18 -6.11 -20.02
CA ASP A 519 6.30 -5.19 -20.03
C ASP A 519 6.10 -4.05 -19.01
N ASN A 520 7.19 -3.39 -18.61
CA ASN A 520 7.11 -2.37 -17.57
C ASN A 520 6.37 -1.11 -18.03
N ILE A 521 6.46 -0.76 -19.32
CA ILE A 521 5.76 0.43 -19.84
C ILE A 521 4.26 0.20 -19.70
N ASP A 522 3.79 -0.97 -20.11
CA ASP A 522 2.42 -1.46 -19.97
C ASP A 522 1.99 -1.51 -18.51
N PHE A 523 2.81 -2.10 -17.63
CA PHE A 523 2.54 -2.15 -16.18
C PHE A 523 2.33 -0.76 -15.58
N THR A 524 3.16 0.21 -15.98
CA THR A 524 3.09 1.59 -15.46
C THR A 524 1.92 2.42 -16.00
N THR A 525 1.11 1.89 -16.93
CA THR A 525 -0.19 2.50 -17.28
C THR A 525 -1.21 2.37 -16.15
N GLY A 526 -0.96 1.43 -15.23
CA GLY A 526 -1.78 1.22 -14.05
C GLY A 526 -1.80 2.40 -13.09
N ILE A 527 -2.75 2.38 -12.17
CA ILE A 527 -2.91 3.38 -11.11
C ILE A 527 -2.49 2.74 -9.79
N PHE A 528 -1.63 3.39 -9.01
CA PHE A 528 -1.04 2.83 -7.79
C PHE A 528 -1.38 3.71 -6.59
N ASP A 529 -2.19 3.20 -5.68
CA ASP A 529 -2.72 3.95 -4.54
C ASP A 529 -2.31 3.32 -3.21
N GLN A 530 -1.32 3.94 -2.55
CA GLN A 530 -0.84 3.47 -1.26
C GLN A 530 -1.86 3.68 -0.14
N ASN A 531 -2.76 4.66 -0.25
CA ASN A 531 -3.81 4.84 0.77
C ASN A 531 -4.73 3.63 0.81
N LYS A 532 -5.06 3.07 -0.36
CA LYS A 532 -5.88 1.87 -0.50
C LYS A 532 -5.11 0.55 -0.43
N LEU A 533 -3.78 0.62 -0.47
CA LEU A 533 -2.91 -0.56 -0.63
C LEU A 533 -3.32 -1.36 -1.86
N ALA A 534 -3.70 -0.67 -2.93
CA ALA A 534 -4.24 -1.26 -4.14
C ALA A 534 -3.56 -0.68 -5.37
N TYR A 535 -3.55 -1.45 -6.45
CA TYR A 535 -3.26 -0.94 -7.77
C TYR A 535 -4.29 -1.43 -8.77
N TYR A 536 -4.50 -0.67 -9.83
CA TYR A 536 -5.48 -0.94 -10.88
C TYR A 536 -4.77 -1.13 -12.21
N GLN A 537 -5.14 -2.15 -12.99
CA GLN A 537 -4.60 -2.39 -14.34
C GLN A 537 -5.71 -2.63 -15.34
N ALA A 538 -5.45 -2.23 -16.57
CA ALA A 538 -6.35 -2.48 -17.69
C ALA A 538 -5.63 -2.85 -18.99
N PHE A 539 -4.32 -2.57 -19.11
CA PHE A 539 -3.58 -2.83 -20.35
C PHE A 539 -3.68 -4.29 -20.79
N GLY A 540 -3.95 -4.49 -22.07
CA GLY A 540 -4.07 -5.83 -22.66
C GLY A 540 -5.39 -6.53 -22.32
N ASP A 541 -6.28 -5.87 -21.58
CA ASP A 541 -7.59 -6.35 -21.19
C ASP A 541 -8.70 -5.39 -21.65
N ASP A 542 -9.97 -5.74 -21.49
CA ASP A 542 -11.13 -4.88 -21.77
C ASP A 542 -11.79 -4.32 -20.50
N VAL A 543 -11.17 -4.56 -19.34
CA VAL A 543 -11.67 -4.20 -18.01
C VAL A 543 -10.56 -3.61 -17.13
N TRP A 544 -10.95 -2.77 -16.18
CA TRP A 544 -10.06 -2.36 -15.08
C TRP A 544 -10.14 -3.39 -13.96
N THR A 545 -8.99 -3.89 -13.54
CA THR A 545 -8.85 -4.89 -12.50
C THR A 545 -8.10 -4.29 -11.32
N GLU A 546 -8.75 -4.26 -10.15
CA GLU A 546 -8.12 -3.95 -8.87
C GLU A 546 -7.32 -5.16 -8.39
N TYR A 547 -6.12 -4.90 -7.92
CA TYR A 547 -5.28 -5.84 -7.20
C TYR A 547 -4.97 -5.26 -5.84
N ARG A 548 -5.37 -5.99 -4.80
CA ARG A 548 -5.08 -5.66 -3.41
C ARG A 548 -4.45 -6.88 -2.74
N PRO A 549 -3.45 -6.72 -1.86
CA PRO A 549 -3.01 -7.81 -1.01
C PRO A 549 -4.22 -8.42 -0.30
N PRO A 550 -4.28 -9.75 -0.13
CA PRO A 550 -5.27 -10.35 0.77
C PRO A 550 -5.18 -9.64 2.12
N ASN A 551 -6.29 -9.06 2.57
CA ASN A 551 -6.36 -8.36 3.83
C ASN A 551 -7.51 -8.89 4.69
N ILE A 552 -7.40 -8.65 6.00
CA ILE A 552 -8.44 -8.96 6.96
C ILE A 552 -8.86 -7.63 7.55
N LEU A 553 -10.11 -7.23 7.29
CA LEU A 553 -10.64 -5.96 7.78
C LEU A 553 -11.38 -6.19 9.10
N PRO A 554 -11.14 -5.36 10.14
CA PRO A 554 -11.95 -5.39 11.36
C PRO A 554 -13.43 -5.19 11.04
N GLY A 555 -14.29 -6.10 11.50
CA GLY A 555 -15.74 -5.95 11.33
C GLY A 555 -16.43 -5.33 12.54
N LEU A 556 -17.60 -4.77 12.31
CA LEU A 556 -18.50 -4.30 13.37
C LEU A 556 -19.34 -5.47 13.88
N ILE A 557 -19.58 -5.50 15.19
CA ILE A 557 -20.50 -6.45 15.82
C ILE A 557 -21.73 -5.70 16.28
N ASP A 558 -22.90 -6.17 15.83
CA ASP A 558 -24.17 -5.65 16.29
C ASP A 558 -24.32 -5.83 17.81
N VAL A 559 -24.84 -4.80 18.47
CA VAL A 559 -25.04 -4.79 19.92
C VAL A 559 -25.90 -5.99 20.37
N GLU A 560 -26.91 -6.36 19.58
CA GLU A 560 -27.75 -7.52 19.82
C GLU A 560 -26.95 -8.84 19.84
N VAL A 561 -26.04 -9.03 18.87
CA VAL A 561 -25.16 -10.20 18.80
C VAL A 561 -24.21 -10.22 20.01
N MET A 562 -23.66 -9.08 20.39
CA MET A 562 -22.80 -8.97 21.57
C MET A 562 -23.56 -9.34 22.86
N LEU A 563 -24.77 -8.82 23.06
CA LEU A 563 -25.59 -9.12 24.23
C LEU A 563 -26.01 -10.59 24.28
N THR A 564 -26.36 -11.17 23.14
CA THR A 564 -26.70 -12.60 23.03
C THR A 564 -25.54 -13.49 23.45
N LYS A 565 -24.33 -13.18 22.95
CA LYS A 565 -23.09 -13.89 23.33
C LYS A 565 -22.78 -13.77 24.82
N LEU A 566 -22.98 -12.58 25.40
CA LEU A 566 -22.79 -12.37 26.84
C LEU A 566 -23.82 -13.13 27.69
N ALA A 567 -25.07 -13.18 27.26
CA ALA A 567 -26.13 -13.91 27.95
C ALA A 567 -25.94 -15.43 27.88
N PHE A 568 -25.45 -15.94 26.75
CA PHE A 568 -25.04 -17.35 26.61
C PHE A 568 -24.02 -17.76 27.68
N LEU A 569 -23.02 -16.90 27.96
CA LEU A 569 -22.04 -17.16 29.02
C LEU A 569 -22.64 -17.17 30.43
N ALA A 570 -23.79 -16.50 30.62
CA ALA A 570 -24.55 -16.52 31.85
C ALA A 570 -25.55 -17.69 31.93
N GLY A 571 -25.64 -18.53 30.88
CA GLY A 571 -26.49 -19.71 30.82
C GLY A 571 -27.87 -19.47 30.21
N TYR A 572 -28.10 -18.34 29.53
CA TYR A 572 -29.35 -18.03 28.84
C TYR A 572 -29.26 -18.34 27.35
N GLY A 573 -30.27 -19.02 26.80
CA GLY A 573 -30.41 -19.25 25.37
C GLY A 573 -30.89 -18.00 24.61
N PRO A 574 -30.61 -17.85 23.31
CA PRO A 574 -31.12 -16.74 22.50
C PRO A 574 -32.65 -16.59 22.56
N GLU A 575 -33.36 -17.71 22.66
CA GLU A 575 -34.82 -17.78 22.79
C GLU A 575 -35.36 -17.22 24.11
N GLU A 576 -34.51 -17.06 25.13
CA GLU A 576 -34.86 -16.50 26.43
C GLU A 576 -34.61 -14.98 26.50
N LEU A 577 -34.10 -14.38 25.41
CA LEU A 577 -33.76 -12.97 25.32
C LEU A 577 -34.80 -12.21 24.49
N SER A 578 -35.27 -11.10 25.05
CA SER A 578 -36.09 -10.12 24.33
C SER A 578 -35.39 -8.77 24.34
N PHE A 579 -35.12 -8.22 23.16
CA PHE A 579 -34.48 -6.92 23.01
C PHE A 579 -35.51 -5.86 22.61
N ASP A 580 -35.95 -5.05 23.57
CA ASP A 580 -36.84 -3.91 23.32
C ASP A 580 -36.02 -2.63 23.09
N GLY A 581 -36.28 -1.92 21.99
CA GLY A 581 -35.64 -0.64 21.66
C GLY A 581 -34.37 -0.71 20.81
N LEU A 582 -34.09 -1.86 20.16
CA LEU A 582 -32.93 -2.05 19.26
C LEU A 582 -33.24 -2.01 17.74
N SER A 583 -34.47 -1.72 17.30
CA SER A 583 -34.81 -1.54 15.86
C SER A 583 -35.14 -0.06 15.54
N GLU A 584 -34.86 0.56 14.39
CA GLU A 584 -34.53 0.15 13.02
C GLU A 584 -33.61 1.21 12.35
N SER A 585 -32.57 0.80 11.62
CA SER A 585 -32.04 1.60 10.51
C SER A 585 -31.43 0.71 9.42
N TYR A 586 -32.21 -0.21 8.84
CA TYR A 586 -31.96 -0.79 7.51
C TYR A 586 -33.20 -1.55 7.02
N SER A 587 -34.29 -0.81 6.76
CA SER A 587 -35.38 -1.37 5.96
C SER A 587 -34.94 -1.43 4.50
N ARG A 588 -34.57 -2.63 4.05
CA ARG A 588 -34.50 -2.94 2.61
C ARG A 588 -35.88 -2.75 2.01
N GLY A 589 -36.00 -1.78 1.11
CA GLY A 589 -37.19 -1.58 0.29
C GLY A 589 -37.51 -2.84 -0.53
N ARG A 590 -38.75 -3.31 -0.39
CA ARG A 590 -39.47 -3.96 -1.48
C ARG A 590 -40.66 -3.09 -1.83
N PRO A 591 -40.83 -2.67 -3.09
CA PRO A 591 -42.00 -1.91 -3.51
C PRO A 591 -43.18 -2.88 -3.72
N SER A 592 -44.37 -2.38 -3.37
CA SER A 592 -45.66 -2.86 -3.90
C SER A 592 -45.83 -2.46 -5.36
#